data_AF-A0A0G1L333-F1
#
_entry.id   AF-A0A0G1L333-F1
#
_cell.length_a   1.000
_cell.length_b   1.000
_cell.length_c   1.000
_cell.angle_alpha   90.00
_cell.angle_beta   90.00
_cell.angle_gamma   90.00
#
_symmetry.space_group_name_H-M   'P 1'
#
loop_
_entity.id
_entity.type
_entity.pdbx_description
1 polymer ?
#
loop_
_entity_poly.entity_id
_entity_poly.type
_entity_poly.pdbx_seq_one_letter_code
_entity_poly.pdbx_strand_id
1 'polypeptide(L)'
;MNINELKQLLKDGKTNVLVLDNGEPVFVVVSYDQFKSMNMEKEIKVNHAPEIPRPEKQPLGEGELEILERINKDIQALKDELEKEEKMLDL
;
A
#
# COMPACT_ATOMS: atom_id res chain seq x y z
N MET A 1 9.23 9.96 -13.78
CA MET A 1 9.71 8.66 -14.30
C MET A 1 10.16 8.86 -15.75
N ASN A 2 11.23 8.20 -16.23
CA ASN A 2 11.72 8.43 -17.61
C ASN A 2 10.85 7.68 -18.63
N ILE A 3 10.37 8.37 -19.67
CA ILE A 3 9.48 7.78 -20.69
C ILE A 3 10.14 6.64 -21.49
N ASN A 4 11.47 6.60 -21.57
CA ASN A 4 12.19 5.52 -22.24
C ASN A 4 12.21 4.23 -21.41
N GLU A 5 12.31 4.35 -20.07
CA GLU A 5 12.21 3.22 -19.15
C GLU A 5 10.79 2.67 -19.15
N LEU A 6 9.78 3.55 -19.19
CA LEU A 6 8.38 3.14 -19.33
C LEU A 6 8.14 2.39 -20.65
N LYS A 7 8.70 2.88 -21.77
CA LYS A 7 8.61 2.19 -23.06
C LYS A 7 9.28 0.81 -23.02
N GLN A 8 10.37 0.63 -22.28
CA GLN A 8 10.98 -0.69 -22.09
C GLN A 8 10.09 -1.61 -21.25
N LEU A 9 9.50 -1.12 -20.15
CA LEU A 9 8.57 -1.89 -19.32
C LEU A 9 7.29 -2.32 -20.09
N LEU A 10 6.81 -1.47 -21.01
CA LEU A 10 5.70 -1.80 -21.91
C LEU A 10 6.10 -2.83 -22.98
N LYS A 11 7.26 -2.65 -23.62
CA LYS A 11 7.76 -3.55 -24.67
C LYS A 11 8.09 -4.94 -24.17
N ASP A 12 8.62 -5.03 -22.95
CA ASP A 12 8.96 -6.30 -22.32
C ASP A 12 7.72 -7.04 -21.77
N GLY A 13 6.51 -6.47 -21.91
CA GLY A 13 5.28 -7.04 -21.35
C GLY A 13 5.27 -7.06 -19.81
N LYS A 14 6.12 -6.22 -19.18
CA LYS A 14 6.34 -6.20 -17.72
C LYS A 14 5.41 -5.24 -16.98
N THR A 15 4.52 -4.59 -17.69
CA THR A 15 3.55 -3.64 -17.12
C THR A 15 2.17 -4.30 -17.10
N ASN A 16 1.63 -4.52 -15.92
CA ASN A 16 0.29 -5.10 -15.78
C ASN A 16 -0.79 -4.03 -15.91
N VAL A 17 -0.54 -2.83 -15.34
CA VAL A 17 -1.44 -1.68 -15.45
C VAL A 17 -0.63 -0.39 -15.56
N LEU A 18 -0.96 0.46 -16.53
CA LEU A 18 -0.44 1.81 -16.68
C LEU A 18 -1.58 2.80 -16.44
N VAL A 19 -1.47 3.63 -15.41
CA VAL A 19 -2.45 4.69 -15.12
C VAL A 19 -1.97 5.97 -15.77
N LEU A 20 -2.81 6.53 -16.65
CA LEU A 20 -2.58 7.82 -17.29
C LEU A 20 -3.47 8.88 -16.65
N ASP A 21 -2.94 10.08 -16.47
CA ASP A 21 -3.71 11.30 -16.20
C ASP A 21 -3.47 12.28 -17.35
N ASN A 22 -4.54 12.74 -18.00
CA ASN A 22 -4.48 13.62 -19.17
C ASN A 22 -3.57 13.12 -20.31
N GLY A 23 -3.45 11.79 -20.47
CA GLY A 23 -2.60 11.17 -21.49
C GLY A 23 -1.13 11.01 -21.09
N GLU A 24 -0.75 11.48 -19.91
CA GLU A 24 0.59 11.27 -19.35
C GLU A 24 0.62 10.18 -18.27
N PRO A 25 1.64 9.33 -18.24
CA PRO A 25 1.72 8.21 -17.30
C PRO A 25 2.08 8.67 -15.87
N VAL A 26 1.23 8.31 -14.90
CA VAL A 26 1.39 8.67 -13.49
C VAL A 26 1.79 7.47 -12.63
N PHE A 27 1.18 6.30 -12.84
CA PHE A 27 1.50 5.08 -12.08
C PHE A 27 1.72 3.88 -12.99
N VAL A 28 2.69 3.04 -12.61
CA VAL A 28 2.98 1.76 -13.26
C VAL A 28 2.84 0.66 -12.22
N VAL A 29 1.92 -0.27 -12.45
CA VAL A 29 1.73 -1.45 -11.59
C VAL A 29 2.41 -2.64 -12.26
N VAL A 30 3.36 -3.22 -11.53
CA VAL A 30 4.11 -4.43 -11.93
C VAL A 30 3.78 -5.57 -10.98
N SER A 31 3.94 -6.81 -11.44
CA SER A 31 3.72 -7.99 -10.58
C SER A 31 4.83 -8.11 -9.53
N TYR A 32 4.53 -8.79 -8.43
CA TYR A 32 5.49 -9.01 -7.36
C TYR A 32 6.75 -9.75 -7.84
N ASP A 33 6.60 -10.74 -8.73
CA ASP A 33 7.73 -11.46 -9.31
C ASP A 33 8.63 -10.55 -10.15
N GLN A 34 8.04 -9.60 -10.90
CA GLN A 34 8.77 -8.59 -11.66
C GLN A 34 9.48 -7.60 -10.74
N PHE A 35 8.80 -7.11 -9.70
CA PHE A 35 9.38 -6.24 -8.68
C PHE A 35 10.60 -6.90 -8.01
N LYS A 36 10.48 -8.16 -7.61
CA LYS A 36 11.57 -8.94 -7.00
C LYS A 36 12.75 -9.15 -7.95
N SER A 37 12.48 -9.30 -9.26
CA SER A 37 13.51 -9.52 -10.28
C SER A 37 14.21 -8.23 -10.72
N MET A 38 13.59 -7.07 -10.48
CA MET A 38 14.26 -5.77 -10.61
C MET A 38 15.18 -5.61 -9.41
N ASN A 39 16.37 -6.21 -9.45
CA ASN A 39 17.41 -6.05 -8.43
C ASN A 39 17.62 -4.55 -8.13
N MET A 40 17.02 -4.08 -7.03
CA MET A 40 17.11 -2.69 -6.58
C MET A 40 18.45 -2.44 -5.88
N GLU A 41 19.56 -2.56 -6.61
CA GLU A 41 20.87 -2.04 -6.19
C GLU A 41 21.11 -0.61 -6.69
N LYS A 42 20.03 0.13 -6.96
CA LYS A 42 20.10 1.59 -7.03
C LYS A 42 19.45 2.11 -5.78
N GLU A 43 20.27 2.62 -4.86
CA GLU A 43 19.80 3.54 -3.83
C GLU A 43 18.90 4.57 -4.51
N ILE A 44 17.59 4.43 -4.29
CA ILE A 44 16.64 5.46 -4.66
C ILE A 44 16.99 6.60 -3.73
N LYS A 45 17.75 7.58 -4.21
CA LYS A 45 17.84 8.89 -3.56
C LYS A 45 16.42 9.44 -3.59
N VAL A 46 15.66 9.14 -2.55
CA VAL A 46 14.41 9.80 -2.22
C VAL A 46 14.83 11.22 -1.92
N ASN A 47 14.87 12.06 -2.97
CA ASN A 47 14.81 13.50 -2.79
C ASN A 47 13.53 13.69 -2.01
N HIS A 48 13.68 13.89 -0.70
CA HIS A 48 12.57 14.29 0.13
C HIS A 48 12.06 15.56 -0.56
N ALA A 49 10.86 15.46 -1.13
CA ALA A 49 10.08 16.64 -1.44
C ALA A 49 10.15 17.55 -0.20
N PRO A 50 10.16 18.88 -0.35
CA PRO A 50 10.13 19.78 0.80
C PRO A 50 9.08 19.25 1.76
N GLU A 51 9.49 19.03 3.01
CA GLU A 51 8.69 18.37 4.04
C GLU A 51 7.23 18.75 3.84
N ILE A 52 6.43 17.81 3.32
CA ILE A 52 4.99 18.00 3.27
C ILE A 52 4.63 18.19 4.73
N PRO A 53 4.11 19.37 5.14
CA PRO A 53 3.74 19.56 6.53
C PRO A 53 2.81 18.41 6.85
N ARG A 54 3.25 17.60 7.83
CA ARG A 54 2.46 16.48 8.34
C ARG A 54 1.08 17.09 8.60
N PRO A 55 0.01 16.65 7.91
CA PRO A 55 -1.29 17.27 8.13
C PRO A 55 -1.53 17.18 9.63
N GLU A 56 -1.67 18.34 10.27
CA GLU A 56 -2.08 18.42 11.67
C GLU A 56 -3.27 17.49 11.81
N LYS A 57 -3.28 16.67 12.87
CA LYS A 57 -4.33 15.68 13.13
C LYS A 57 -5.68 16.36 12.90
N GLN A 58 -6.25 16.15 11.72
CA GLN A 58 -7.56 16.68 11.43
C GLN A 58 -8.51 16.02 12.42
N PRO A 59 -9.41 16.77 13.05
CA PRO A 59 -10.40 16.16 13.91
C PRO A 59 -11.14 15.13 13.05
N LEU A 60 -11.01 13.86 13.42
CA LEU A 60 -11.72 12.78 12.76
C LEU A 60 -13.22 13.09 12.87
N GLY A 61 -13.94 12.99 11.76
CA GLY A 61 -15.38 13.17 11.76
C GLY A 61 -16.04 12.12 12.65
N GLU A 62 -17.19 12.44 13.24
CA GLU A 62 -17.93 11.51 14.12
C GLU A 62 -18.18 10.14 13.47
N GLY A 63 -18.45 10.11 12.17
CA GLY A 63 -18.62 8.84 11.43
C GLY A 63 -17.33 8.04 11.26
N GLU A 64 -16.16 8.69 11.19
CA GLU A 64 -14.87 7.98 11.15
C GLU A 64 -14.53 7.39 12.51
N LEU A 65 -14.86 8.12 13.60
CA LEU A 65 -14.70 7.63 14.97
C LEU A 65 -15.57 6.40 15.24
N GLU A 66 -16.84 6.40 14.81
CA GLU A 66 -17.74 5.26 14.97
C GLU A 66 -17.21 4.01 14.24
N ILE A 67 -16.70 4.19 13.02
CA ILE A 67 -16.10 3.09 12.25
C ILE A 67 -14.87 2.54 12.99
N LEU A 68 -14.01 3.40 13.52
CA LEU A 68 -12.83 2.98 14.28
C LEU A 68 -13.20 2.25 15.58
N GLU A 69 -14.22 2.70 16.30
CA GLU A 69 -14.73 2.01 17.48
C GLU A 69 -15.28 0.63 17.14
N ARG A 70 -16.04 0.52 16.04
CA ARG A 70 -16.56 -0.75 15.55
C ARG A 70 -15.43 -1.70 15.17
N ILE A 71 -14.43 -1.24 14.43
CA ILE A 71 -13.26 -2.03 14.05
C ILE A 71 -12.53 -2.53 15.29
N ASN A 72 -12.31 -1.66 16.28
CA ASN A 72 -11.64 -2.05 17.52
C ASN A 72 -12.42 -3.11 18.29
N LYS A 73 -13.76 -3.02 18.31
CA LYS A 73 -14.62 -4.01 18.95
C LYS A 73 -14.57 -5.36 18.23
N ASP A 74 -14.63 -5.35 16.90
CA ASP A 74 -14.55 -6.57 16.08
C ASP A 74 -13.19 -7.26 16.25
N ILE A 75 -12.09 -6.49 16.32
CA ILE A 75 -10.75 -7.02 16.60
C ILE A 75 -10.69 -7.70 17.96
N GLN A 76 -11.30 -7.14 19.01
CA GLN A 76 -11.30 -7.75 20.34
C GLN A 76 -12.12 -9.04 20.36
N ALA A 77 -13.30 -9.06 19.74
CA ALA A 77 -14.12 -10.25 19.67
C ALA A 77 -13.39 -11.42 18.97
N LEU A 78 -12.68 -11.13 17.88
CA LEU A 78 -11.87 -12.14 17.17
C LEU A 78 -10.70 -12.65 18.02
N LYS A 79 -10.07 -11.78 18.83
CA LYS A 79 -9.00 -12.21 19.74
C LYS A 79 -9.52 -13.15 20.82
N ASP A 80 -10.67 -12.83 21.42
CA ASP A 80 -11.29 -13.68 22.45
C ASP A 80 -11.71 -15.04 21.88
N GLU A 81 -12.24 -15.06 20.65
CA GLU A 81 -12.61 -16.30 19.96
C GLU A 81 -11.38 -17.18 19.66
N LEU A 82 -10.30 -16.59 19.15
CA LEU A 82 -9.03 -17.29 18.93
C LEU A 82 -8.43 -17.84 20.23
N GLU A 83 -8.38 -17.05 21.31
CA GLU A 83 -7.86 -17.52 22.60
C GLU A 83 -8.69 -18.70 23.16
N LYS A 84 -10.00 -18.68 22.93
CA LYS A 84 -10.90 -19.76 23.35
C LYS A 84 -10.68 -21.03 22.52
N GLU A 85 -10.50 -20.91 21.21
CA GLU A 85 -10.16 -22.03 20.34
C GLU A 85 -8.80 -22.63 20.71
N GLU A 86 -7.78 -21.81 20.93
CA GLU A 86 -6.46 -22.26 21.38
C GLU A 86 -6.54 -23.05 22.69
N LYS A 87 -7.27 -22.54 23.70
CA LYS A 87 -7.48 -23.26 24.96
C LYS A 87 -8.28 -24.57 24.82
N MET A 88 -9.14 -24.69 23.81
CA MET A 88 -9.86 -25.94 23.54
C MET A 88 -9.03 -26.95 22.77
N LEU A 89 -8.05 -26.50 21.98
CA LEU A 89 -7.11 -27.37 21.27
C LEU A 89 -5.95 -27.86 22.15
N ASP A 90 -5.61 -27.10 23.19
CA ASP A 90 -4.57 -27.46 24.17
C ASP A 90 -5.08 -28.42 25.30
N LEU A 91 -6.29 -28.97 25.19
CA LEU A 91 -6.89 -29.96 26.11
C LEU A 91 -7.05 -31.35 25.45
#